data_AF-A0A537FMZ1-F1
#
_entry.id   AF-A0A537FMZ1-F1
#
_cell.length_a   1.000
_cell.length_b   1.000
_cell.length_c   1.000
_cell.angle_alpha   90.00
_cell.angle_beta   90.00
_cell.angle_gamma   90.00
#
_symmetry.space_group_name_H-M   'P 1'
#
loop_
_entity.id
_entity.type
_entity.pdbx_description
1 polymer ?
#
loop_
_entity_poly.entity_id
_entity_poly.type
_entity_poly.pdbx_seq_one_letter_code
_entity_poly.pdbx_strand_id
1 'polypeptide(L)' 'MRYSRISIDSGTMSKAVSDRFVKSFLDLFVLELLDDGPKHGYEIMRELKIRTGARIGAGTLYPLLYELEDQKLVAGEWNS' A
#
# COMPACT_ATOMS: atom_id res chain seq x y z
N MET A 1 -16.06 -26.28 -21.74
CA MET A 1 -16.41 -24.87 -22.02
C MET A 1 -15.20 -24.15 -22.58
N ARG A 2 -15.24 -23.65 -23.81
CA ARG A 2 -14.11 -22.97 -24.47
C ARG A 2 -14.37 -21.46 -24.48
N TYR A 3 -13.59 -20.69 -23.74
CA TYR A 3 -13.54 -19.23 -23.91
C TYR A 3 -12.90 -18.94 -25.28
N SER A 4 -13.65 -18.33 -26.20
CA SER A 4 -13.22 -18.11 -27.59
C SER A 4 -12.39 -16.84 -27.78
N ARG A 5 -12.40 -15.90 -26.83
CA ARG A 5 -11.51 -14.73 -26.77
C ARG A 5 -11.54 -14.11 -25.38
N ILE A 6 -10.37 -13.88 -24.77
CA ILE A 6 -10.21 -13.14 -23.51
C ILE A 6 -9.50 -11.84 -23.86
N SER A 7 -10.08 -10.70 -23.51
CA SER A 7 -9.50 -9.38 -23.69
C SER A 7 -9.71 -8.56 -22.42
N ILE A 8 -8.69 -7.81 -22.03
CA ILE A 8 -8.74 -6.82 -20.96
C ILE A 8 -8.55 -5.44 -21.59
N ASP A 9 -9.34 -4.46 -21.17
CA ASP A 9 -9.13 -3.09 -21.62
C ASP A 9 -7.90 -2.46 -20.96
N SER A 10 -7.34 -1.45 -21.60
CA SER A 10 -6.12 -0.77 -21.13
C SER A 10 -6.28 -0.16 -19.73
N GLY A 11 -7.47 0.35 -19.39
CA GLY A 11 -7.74 0.95 -18.09
C GLY A 11 -7.76 -0.07 -16.96
N THR A 12 -8.45 -1.19 -17.18
CA THR A 12 -8.48 -2.31 -16.22
C THR A 12 -7.10 -2.93 -16.03
N MET A 13 -6.33 -3.10 -17.12
CA MET A 13 -4.95 -3.58 -17.05
C MET A 13 -4.08 -2.63 -16.21
N SER A 14 -4.09 -1.33 -16.53
CA SER A 14 -3.30 -0.33 -15.79
C SER A 14 -3.63 -0.33 -14.30
N LYS A 15 -4.93 -0.33 -13.94
CA LYS A 15 -5.35 -0.33 -12.54
C LYS A 15 -4.94 -1.60 -11.80
N ALA A 16 -5.12 -2.77 -12.43
CA ALA A 16 -4.75 -4.05 -11.82
C ALA A 16 -3.24 -4.16 -11.57
N VAL A 17 -2.43 -3.67 -12.50
CA VAL A 17 -0.98 -3.61 -12.36
C VAL A 17 -0.58 -2.66 -11.23
N SER A 18 -1.13 -1.44 -11.20
CA SER A 18 -0.84 -0.47 -10.12
C SER A 18 -1.22 -1.01 -8.74
N ASP A 19 -2.44 -1.53 -8.59
CA ASP A 19 -2.90 -2.09 -7.30
C ASP A 19 -2.01 -3.25 -6.84
N ARG A 20 -1.59 -4.12 -7.77
CA ARG A 20 -0.71 -5.25 -7.45
C ARG A 20 0.69 -4.79 -7.10
N PHE A 21 1.24 -3.85 -7.86
CA PHE A 21 2.58 -3.31 -7.61
C PHE A 21 2.66 -2.65 -6.23
N VAL A 22 1.71 -1.79 -5.90
CA VAL A 22 1.68 -1.11 -4.58
C VAL A 22 1.55 -2.11 -3.44
N LYS A 23 0.69 -3.13 -3.58
CA LYS A 23 0.55 -4.17 -2.55
C LYS A 23 1.80 -5.03 -2.42
N SER A 24 2.51 -5.32 -3.51
CA SER A 24 3.73 -6.13 -3.51
C SER A 24 4.94 -5.42 -2.91
N PHE A 25 4.96 -4.08 -2.93
CA PHE A 25 6.06 -3.25 -2.43
C PHE A 25 5.58 -2.25 -1.37
N LEU A 26 4.52 -2.61 -0.64
CA LEU A 26 3.84 -1.70 0.28
C LEU A 26 4.76 -1.24 1.42
N ASP A 27 5.62 -2.15 1.88
CA ASP A 27 6.70 -1.89 2.84
C ASP A 27 7.60 -0.73 2.40
N LEU A 28 8.07 -0.74 1.15
CA LEU A 28 8.95 0.30 0.62
C LEU A 28 8.24 1.66 0.55
N PHE A 29 6.99 1.68 0.11
CA PHE A 29 6.20 2.92 0.09
C PHE A 29 5.95 3.45 1.51
N VAL A 30 5.68 2.57 2.48
CA VAL A 30 5.49 2.98 3.87
C VAL A 30 6.78 3.54 4.45
N LEU A 31 7.93 2.92 4.20
CA LEU A 31 9.23 3.41 4.65
C LEU A 31 9.56 4.77 4.02
N GLU A 32 9.35 4.94 2.71
CA GLU A 32 9.51 6.23 2.02
C GLU A 32 8.64 7.33 2.65
N LEU A 33 7.38 7.02 2.94
CA LEU A 33 6.47 7.99 3.58
C LEU A 33 6.92 8.36 5.00
N LEU A 34 7.51 7.42 5.74
CA LEU A 34 8.00 7.69 7.09
C LEU A 34 9.36 8.40 7.10
N ASP A 35 10.15 8.29 6.03
CA ASP A 35 11.36 9.09 5.80
C ASP A 35 11.02 10.59 5.65
N ASP A 36 9.86 10.91 5.05
CA ASP A 36 9.32 12.28 5.00
C ASP A 36 8.91 12.83 6.39
N GLY A 37 8.90 12.00 7.44
CA GLY A 37 8.56 12.34 8.82
C GLY A 37 7.37 11.56 9.39
N PRO A 38 7.13 11.65 10.73
CA PRO A 38 6.14 10.83 11.43
C PRO A 38 4.72 10.99 10.87
N LYS A 39 3.99 9.87 10.74
CA LYS A 39 2.61 9.85 10.21
C LYS A 39 1.72 8.92 11.00
N HIS A 40 0.45 9.30 11.16
CA HIS A 40 -0.59 8.38 11.60
C HIS A 40 -0.98 7.41 10.49
N GLY A 41 -1.49 6.22 10.85
CA GLY A 41 -1.89 5.21 9.87
C GLY A 41 -2.91 5.71 8.83
N TYR A 42 -3.79 6.64 9.21
CA TYR A 42 -4.74 7.23 8.26
C TYR A 42 -4.08 8.13 7.22
N GLU A 43 -2.99 8.81 7.58
CA GLU A 43 -2.21 9.68 6.69
C GLU A 43 -1.46 8.84 5.67
N ILE A 44 -0.84 7.74 6.12
CA ILE A 44 -0.20 6.77 5.24
C ILE A 44 -1.19 6.23 4.20
N MET A 45 -2.37 5.76 4.63
CA MET A 45 -3.41 5.28 3.69
C MET A 45 -3.86 6.36 2.70
N ARG A 46 -3.97 7.61 3.17
CA ARG A 46 -4.37 8.75 2.34
C ARG A 46 -3.30 9.06 1.29
N GLU A 47 -2.04 9.15 1.69
CA GLU A 47 -0.92 9.46 0.80
C GLU A 47 -0.67 8.35 -0.22
N LEU A 48 -0.74 7.08 0.18
CA LEU A 48 -0.66 5.94 -0.75
C LEU A 48 -1.71 6.05 -1.85
N LYS A 49 -2.95 6.38 -1.49
CA LYS A 49 -4.03 6.58 -2.47
C LYS A 49 -3.76 7.77 -3.40
N ILE A 50 -3.23 8.87 -2.89
CA ILE A 50 -2.92 10.06 -3.68
C ILE A 50 -1.76 9.79 -4.63
N ARG A 51 -0.65 9.22 -4.14
CA ARG A 51 0.58 9.00 -4.92
C ARG A 51 0.43 7.86 -5.93
N THR A 52 -0.34 6.82 -5.62
CA THR A 52 -0.37 5.57 -6.41
C THR A 52 -1.72 5.20 -7.02
N GLY A 53 -2.81 5.82 -6.54
CA GLY A 53 -4.18 5.44 -6.89
C GLY A 53 -4.71 4.18 -6.19
N ALA A 54 -3.83 3.41 -5.54
CA ALA A 54 -4.19 2.17 -4.85
C ALA A 54 -4.88 2.46 -3.51
N ARG A 55 -5.92 1.69 -3.21
CA ARG A 55 -6.59 1.76 -1.90
C ARG A 55 -6.04 0.68 -0.98
N ILE A 56 -5.33 1.12 0.06
CA ILE A 56 -4.85 0.27 1.14
C ILE A 56 -5.75 0.49 2.35
N GLY A 57 -6.26 -0.62 2.91
CA GLY A 57 -7.12 -0.59 4.08
C GLY A 57 -6.33 -0.84 5.37
N ALA A 58 -6.95 -0.50 6.50
CA ALA A 58 -6.39 -0.72 7.83
C ALA A 58 -5.97 -2.18 8.06
N GLY A 59 -6.76 -3.15 7.60
CA GLY A 59 -6.45 -4.59 7.73
C GLY A 59 -5.24 -5.06 6.93
N THR A 60 -4.69 -4.23 6.04
CA THR A 60 -3.42 -4.50 5.34
C THR A 60 -2.29 -3.66 5.92
N LEU A 61 -2.56 -2.39 6.20
CA LEU A 61 -1.53 -1.46 6.69
C LEU A 61 -1.05 -1.82 8.09
N TYR A 62 -1.96 -2.05 9.05
CA TYR A 62 -1.53 -2.25 10.44
C TYR A 62 -0.70 -3.53 10.64
N PRO A 63 -1.07 -4.69 10.08
CA PRO A 63 -0.20 -5.87 10.14
C PRO A 63 1.20 -5.61 9.58
N LEU A 64 1.31 -4.86 8.48
CA LEU A 64 2.60 -4.47 7.92
C LEU A 64 3.38 -3.56 8.86
N LEU A 65 2.73 -2.56 9.48
CA LEU A 65 3.40 -1.68 10.44
C LEU A 65 3.95 -2.48 11.64
N TYR A 66 3.20 -3.47 12.13
CA TYR A 66 3.68 -4.37 13.17
C TYR A 66 4.89 -5.21 12.72
N GLU A 67 4.88 -5.71 11.47
CA GLU A 67 6.01 -6.45 10.91
C GLU A 67 7.26 -5.57 10.77
N LEU A 68 7.10 -4.33 10.28
CA LEU A 68 8.20 -3.37 10.18
C LEU A 68 8.76 -2.98 11.56
N GLU A 69 7.90 -2.91 12.58
CA GLU A 69 8.32 -2.65 13.97
C GLU A 69 9.08 -3.85 14.55
N ASP A 70 8.62 -5.08 14.32
CA ASP A 70 9.32 -6.31 14.72
C ASP A 70 10.71 -6.41 14.06
N GLN A 71 10.82 -5.98 12.80
CA GLN A 71 12.08 -5.85 12.07
C GLN A 71 12.94 -4.67 12.51
N LYS A 72 12.46 -3.82 13.44
CA LYS A 72 13.13 -2.61 13.95
C LYS A 72 13.40 -1.55 12.87
N LEU A 73 12.60 -1.53 11.82
CA LEU A 73 12.68 -0.54 10.74
C LEU A 73 11.85 0.72 11.06
N VAL A 74 10.80 0.57 11.88
CA VAL A 74 9.95 1.67 12.36
C VAL A 74 9.73 1.52 13.85
N ALA A 75 9.33 2.61 14.52
CA ALA A 75 8.93 2.60 15.93
C ALA A 75 7.56 3.27 16.06
N GLY A 76 6.62 2.60 16.73
CA GLY A 76 5.32 3.17 17.05
C GLY A 76 5.39 4.05 18.30
N GLU A 77 4.89 5.28 18.20
CA GLU A 77 4.62 6.13 19.36
C GLU A 77 3.12 6.36 19.48
N TRP A 78 2.57 6.07 20.65
CA TRP A 78 1.18 6.37 20.99
C TRP A 78 1.13 7.76 21.63
N ASN A 79 0.96 8.79 20.81
CA ASN A 79 0.65 10.12 21.33
C ASN A 79 -0.83 10.17 21.72
N SER A 80 -1.06 10.32 23.03
CA SER A 80 -2.38 10.47 23.66
C SER A 80 -2.89 11.90 23.57
#